data_AF-A0A961BZ13-F1
#
_entry.id   AF-A0A961BZ13-F1
#
_cell.length_a   1.000
_cell.length_b   1.000
_cell.length_c   1.000
_cell.angle_alpha   90.00
_cell.angle_beta   90.00
_cell.angle_gamma   90.00
#
_symmetry.space_group_name_H-M   'P 1'
#
loop_
_entity.id
_entity.type
_entity.pdbx_description
1 polymer ?
#
loop_
_entity_poly.entity_id
_entity_poly.type
_entity_poly.pdbx_seq_one_letter_code
_entity_poly.pdbx_strand_id
1 'polypeptide(L)' 'MSSSAAEQPPVTGHAAIDEALAGLDLTRPVGEHADRIQAVQAVLQQVLNPVAQPPR' A
#
# COMPACT_ATOMS: atom_id res chain seq x y z
N MET A 1 -17.41 5.61 -27.39
CA MET A 1 -17.34 4.38 -26.57
C MET A 1 -16.19 4.56 -25.60
N SER A 2 -16.45 5.05 -24.38
CA SER A 2 -15.39 5.21 -23.37
C SER A 2 -15.08 3.84 -22.78
N SER A 3 -13.88 3.36 -23.01
CA SER A 3 -13.40 2.07 -22.51
C SER A 3 -13.22 2.16 -20.99
N SER A 4 -14.21 1.71 -20.23
CA SER A 4 -14.09 1.47 -18.79
C SER A 4 -13.37 0.15 -18.55
N ALA A 5 -12.17 -0.02 -19.12
CA ALA A 5 -11.27 -1.02 -18.60
C ALA A 5 -10.93 -0.54 -17.19
N ALA A 6 -11.35 -1.27 -16.16
CA ALA A 6 -10.92 -0.98 -14.80
C ALA A 6 -9.40 -0.86 -14.84
N GLU A 7 -8.88 0.37 -14.68
CA GLU A 7 -7.45 0.62 -14.66
C GLU A 7 -6.91 -0.13 -13.46
N GLN A 8 -6.38 -1.31 -13.72
CA GLN A 8 -5.77 -2.11 -12.69
C GLN A 8 -4.64 -1.27 -12.09
N PRO A 9 -4.64 -1.07 -10.77
CA PRO A 9 -3.67 -0.18 -10.16
C PRO A 9 -2.25 -0.61 -10.54
N PRO A 10 -1.34 0.35 -10.79
CA PRO A 10 0.03 0.04 -11.15
C PRO A 10 0.68 -0.80 -10.06
N VAL A 11 1.37 -1.88 -10.47
CA VAL A 11 2.09 -2.76 -9.56
C VAL A 11 3.50 -2.24 -9.30
N THR A 12 3.95 -2.33 -8.06
CA THR A 12 5.29 -1.93 -7.61
C THR A 12 6.30 -3.07 -7.74
N GLY A 13 5.83 -4.31 -7.94
CA GLY A 13 6.66 -5.52 -8.00
C GLY A 13 7.03 -6.07 -6.62
N HIS A 14 6.52 -5.46 -5.54
CA HIS A 14 6.70 -5.92 -4.17
C HIS A 14 5.35 -6.43 -3.65
N ALA A 15 5.21 -7.75 -3.51
CA ALA A 15 3.93 -8.38 -3.15
C ALA A 15 3.27 -7.77 -1.91
N ALA A 16 4.04 -7.50 -0.85
CA ALA A 16 3.53 -6.90 0.38
C ALA A 16 3.03 -5.45 0.17
N ILE A 17 3.73 -4.67 -0.66
CA ILE A 17 3.33 -3.29 -0.98
C ILE A 17 2.08 -3.31 -1.87
N ASP A 18 2.07 -4.17 -2.88
CA ASP A 18 0.95 -4.30 -3.82
C ASP A 18 -0.32 -4.75 -3.10
N GLU A 19 -0.22 -5.69 -2.14
CA GLU A 19 -1.33 -6.10 -1.29
C GLU A 19 -1.83 -4.98 -0.38
N ALA A 20 -0.93 -4.25 0.28
CA ALA A 20 -1.29 -3.13 1.15
C ALA A 20 -1.99 -2.00 0.37
N LEU A 21 -1.51 -1.67 -0.82
CA LEU A 21 -2.12 -0.67 -1.69
C LEU A 21 -3.46 -1.14 -2.26
N ALA A 22 -3.59 -2.41 -2.64
CA ALA A 22 -4.86 -2.98 -3.11
C ALA A 22 -5.94 -2.99 -2.01
N GLY A 23 -5.54 -3.12 -0.75
CA GLY A 23 -6.44 -3.07 0.41
C GLY A 23 -6.82 -1.65 0.88
N LEU A 24 -6.21 -0.60 0.32
CA LEU A 24 -6.46 0.78 0.73
C LEU A 24 -7.80 1.30 0.18
N ASP A 25 -8.85 1.18 0.99
CA ASP A 25 -10.18 1.74 0.71
C ASP A 25 -10.33 3.16 1.28
N LEU A 26 -10.25 4.16 0.41
CA LEU A 26 -10.48 5.58 0.73
C LEU A 26 -11.92 6.05 0.48
N THR A 27 -12.85 5.15 0.12
CA THR A 27 -14.27 5.49 -0.07
C THR A 27 -15.04 5.62 1.26
N ARG A 28 -14.40 5.20 2.36
CA ARG A 28 -14.88 5.28 3.75
C ARG A 28 -14.87 6.71 4.29
N PRO A 29 -15.49 6.98 5.45
CA PRO A 29 -15.43 8.29 6.08
C PRO A 29 -14.00 8.81 6.22
N VAL A 30 -13.78 10.10 5.91
CA VAL A 30 -12.45 10.74 5.94
C VAL A 30 -11.75 10.61 7.29
N GLY A 31 -12.53 10.54 8.38
CA GLY A 31 -11.98 10.30 9.73
C GLY A 31 -11.23 8.97 9.89
N GLU A 32 -11.49 7.98 9.04
CA GLU A 32 -10.79 6.67 9.05
C GLU A 32 -9.57 6.63 8.13
N HIS A 33 -9.37 7.65 7.29
CA HIS A 33 -8.31 7.62 6.27
C HIS A 33 -6.93 7.63 6.90
N ALA A 34 -6.76 8.35 8.00
CA ALA A 34 -5.47 8.46 8.70
C ALA A 34 -4.94 7.08 9.12
N ASP A 35 -5.78 6.27 9.77
CA ASP A 35 -5.40 4.94 10.25
C ASP A 35 -5.06 4.00 9.08
N ARG A 36 -5.85 4.08 8.00
CA ARG A 36 -5.63 3.27 6.79
C ARG A 36 -4.34 3.64 6.06
N ILE A 37 -4.06 4.94 5.92
CA ILE A 37 -2.82 5.45 5.33
C ILE A 37 -1.62 5.06 6.19
N GLN A 38 -1.73 5.16 7.52
CA GLN A 38 -0.67 4.74 8.44
C GLN A 38 -0.37 3.23 8.32
N ALA A 39 -1.38 2.39 8.17
CA ALA A 39 -1.19 0.95 7.96
C ALA A 39 -0.38 0.66 6.70
N VAL A 40 -0.71 1.31 5.58
CA VAL A 40 0.06 1.18 4.33
C VAL A 40 1.48 1.73 4.50
N GLN A 41 1.64 2.88 5.17
CA GLN A 41 2.95 3.48 5.43
C GLN A 41 3.86 2.55 6.24
N ALA A 42 3.31 1.83 7.23
CA ALA A 42 4.07 0.87 8.02
C ALA A 42 4.63 -0.27 7.15
N VAL A 43 3.85 -0.79 6.22
CA VAL A 43 4.30 -1.81 5.26
C VAL A 43 5.41 -1.26 4.37
N LEU A 44 5.24 -0.04 3.83
CA LEU A 44 6.27 0.62 3.03
C LEU A 44 7.58 0.77 3.80
N GLN A 45 7.52 1.20 5.07
CA GLN A 45 8.71 1.33 5.91
C GLN A 45 9.40 -0.02 6.16
N GLN A 46 8.64 -1.09 6.42
CA GLN A 46 9.20 -2.41 6.67
C GLN A 46 9.90 -2.99 5.44
N VAL A 47 9.29 -2.83 4.26
CA VAL A 47 9.82 -3.37 3.00
C VAL A 47 11.00 -2.57 2.49
N LEU A 48 10.93 -1.23 2.56
CA LEU A 48 11.95 -0.35 2.00
C LEU A 48 13.12 -0.08 2.96
N ASN A 49 12.89 -0.18 4.27
CA ASN A 49 13.92 -0.02 5.30
C ASN A 49 13.98 -1.27 6.19
N PRO A 50 14.35 -2.45 5.65
CA PRO A 50 14.54 -3.62 6.48
C PRO A 50 15.60 -3.29 7.53
N VAL A 51 15.27 -3.46 8.82
CA VAL A 51 16.21 -3.24 9.91
C VAL A 51 17.46 -4.03 9.59
N ALA A 52 18.56 -3.33 9.34
CA ALA A 52 19.85 -3.95 9.06
C ALA A 52 20.14 -4.89 10.25
N GLN A 53 20.08 -6.19 10.00
CA GLN A 53 20.48 -7.17 11.01
C GLN A 53 21.91 -6.82 11.42
N PRO A 54 22.18 -6.57 12.71
CA PRO A 54 23.54 -6.32 13.15
C PRO A 54 24.41 -7.53 12.76
N PRO A 55 25.63 -7.33 12.23
CA PRO A 55 26.50 -8.43 11.87
C PRO A 55 26.72 -9.31 13.11
N ARG A 56 26.51 -10.62 12.94
CA ARG A 56 26.86 -11.63 13.96
C ARG A 56 28.36 -11.77 14.10
#